data_AF-A0AA90SMT1-F1
#
_entry.id   AF-A0AA90SMT1-F1
#
_cell.length_a   1.000
_cell.length_b   1.000
_cell.length_c   1.000
_cell.angle_alpha   90.00
_cell.angle_beta   90.00
_cell.angle_gamma   90.00
#
_symmetry.space_group_name_H-M   'P 1'
#
loop_
_entity.id
_entity.type
_entity.pdbx_description
1 polymer ?
#
loop_
_entity_poly.entity_id
_entity_poly.type
_entity_poly.pdbx_seq_one_letter_code
_entity_poly.pdbx_strand_id
1 'polypeptide(L)'
;TNQGMKFFTDEEATKMSGKDADFHRRDLFDAIAQGDFPSWEMSVQVMPYEDARTYRINPFDLTKVWPHGDYPLIKVGRMTLNRNPENFHAQIEQAAFSPGNTVPGIGLSPDKMLQGRAFAYNDAQRNRIGANFHQLPVNRPKVPVNTYMFGGPMEYL
;
A
#
# COMPACT_ATOMS: atom_id res chain seq x y z
N THR A 1 -13.84 -4.33 -0.47
CA THR A 1 -14.29 -3.96 0.88
C THR A 1 -15.48 -4.81 1.23
N ASN A 2 -15.59 -5.23 2.49
CA ASN A 2 -16.77 -5.94 3.00
C ASN A 2 -17.84 -4.99 3.58
N GLN A 3 -17.55 -3.68 3.65
CA GLN A 3 -18.44 -2.62 4.16
C GLN A 3 -19.39 -2.07 3.08
N GLY A 4 -19.17 -2.45 1.81
CA GLY A 4 -19.83 -1.84 0.66
C GLY A 4 -19.14 -0.55 0.21
N MET A 5 -19.66 0.06 -0.85
CA MET A 5 -19.15 1.32 -1.41
C MET A 5 -20.19 2.42 -1.20
N LYS A 6 -19.81 3.47 -0.48
CA LYS A 6 -20.61 4.69 -0.28
C LYS A 6 -19.74 5.89 -0.62
N PHE A 7 -20.35 6.92 -1.17
CA PHE A 7 -19.63 8.09 -1.69
C PHE A 7 -20.36 9.35 -1.27
N PHE A 8 -19.58 10.40 -1.01
CA PHE A 8 -20.12 11.75 -0.99
C PHE A 8 -20.44 12.20 -2.41
N THR A 9 -21.48 13.01 -2.53
CA THR A 9 -21.62 13.95 -3.64
C THR A 9 -20.60 15.08 -3.51
N ASP A 10 -20.34 15.80 -4.61
CA ASP A 10 -19.39 16.92 -4.60
C ASP A 10 -19.78 18.02 -3.59
N GLU A 11 -21.09 18.28 -3.43
CA GLU A 11 -21.60 19.23 -2.46
C GLU A 11 -21.35 18.76 -1.01
N GLU A 12 -21.62 17.49 -0.71
CA GLU A 12 -21.36 16.91 0.61
C GLU A 12 -19.87 16.90 0.94
N ALA A 13 -19.01 16.53 -0.02
CA ALA A 13 -17.57 16.51 0.16
C ALA A 13 -17.01 17.92 0.42
N THR A 14 -17.50 18.93 -0.29
CA THR A 14 -17.11 20.33 -0.11
C THR A 14 -17.52 20.85 1.27
N LYS A 15 -18.73 20.52 1.73
CA LYS A 15 -19.17 20.88 3.08
C LYS A 15 -18.37 20.15 4.15
N MET A 16 -18.11 18.85 3.96
CA MET A 16 -17.39 18.03 4.92
C MET A 16 -15.95 18.50 5.08
N SER A 17 -15.25 18.83 4.00
CA SER A 17 -13.86 19.29 4.06
C SER A 17 -13.68 20.57 4.88
N GLY A 18 -14.65 21.49 4.84
CA GLY A 18 -14.66 22.68 5.68
C GLY A 18 -15.12 22.43 7.12
N LYS A 19 -15.98 21.44 7.34
CA LYS A 19 -16.55 21.12 8.66
C LYS A 19 -15.62 20.24 9.51
N ASP A 20 -15.04 19.22 8.90
CA ASP A 20 -14.18 18.23 9.56
C ASP A 20 -13.16 17.68 8.57
N ALA A 21 -11.98 18.31 8.52
CA ALA A 21 -10.86 17.84 7.70
C ALA A 21 -10.35 16.45 8.11
N ASP A 22 -10.72 15.97 9.31
CA ASP A 22 -10.31 14.68 9.87
C ASP A 22 -11.35 13.58 9.70
N PHE A 23 -12.45 13.83 8.99
CA PHE A 23 -13.60 12.94 8.92
C PHE A 23 -13.21 11.46 8.65
N HIS A 24 -12.47 11.17 7.59
CA HIS A 24 -12.06 9.78 7.27
C HIS A 24 -11.06 9.19 8.27
N ARG A 25 -10.19 10.01 8.86
CA ARG A 25 -9.22 9.56 9.88
C ARG A 25 -9.96 9.16 11.15
N ARG A 26 -10.93 9.97 11.57
CA ARG A 26 -11.80 9.73 12.72
C ARG A 26 -12.69 8.52 12.49
N ASP A 27 -13.34 8.43 11.34
CA ASP A 27 -14.21 7.29 10.97
C ASP A 27 -13.47 5.95 11.09
N LEU A 28 -12.28 5.83 10.49
CA LEU A 28 -11.46 4.62 10.58
C LEU A 28 -11.03 4.32 12.03
N PHE A 29 -10.59 5.35 12.76
CA PHE A 29 -10.14 5.18 14.14
C PHE A 29 -11.27 4.72 15.05
N ASP A 30 -12.44 5.36 14.96
CA ASP A 30 -13.60 5.09 15.78
C ASP A 30 -14.20 3.71 15.45
N ALA A 31 -14.26 3.32 14.17
CA ALA A 31 -14.71 1.99 13.76
C ALA A 31 -13.85 0.89 14.42
N ILE A 32 -12.53 1.03 14.38
CA ILE A 32 -11.62 0.09 15.04
C ILE A 32 -11.79 0.13 16.56
N ALA A 33 -11.92 1.31 17.17
CA ALA A 33 -12.08 1.45 18.62
C ALA A 33 -13.39 0.83 19.12
N GLN A 34 -14.44 0.84 18.31
CA GLN A 34 -15.76 0.27 18.61
C GLN A 34 -15.86 -1.24 18.31
N GLY A 35 -14.81 -1.85 17.74
CA GLY A 35 -14.80 -3.26 17.34
C GLY A 35 -15.46 -3.54 15.99
N ASP A 36 -15.87 -2.51 15.25
CA ASP A 36 -16.37 -2.62 13.87
C ASP A 36 -15.18 -2.65 12.90
N PHE A 37 -14.45 -3.76 12.91
CA PHE A 37 -13.19 -3.88 12.18
C PHE A 37 -13.39 -3.91 10.66
N PRO A 38 -12.87 -2.91 9.92
CA PRO A 38 -13.00 -2.90 8.48
C PRO A 38 -12.13 -4.00 7.85
N SER A 39 -12.60 -4.55 6.74
CA SER A 39 -12.02 -5.73 6.09
C SER A 39 -12.19 -5.72 4.58
N TRP A 40 -11.22 -6.35 3.90
CA TRP A 40 -11.15 -6.43 2.45
C TRP A 40 -10.76 -7.83 2.01
N GLU A 41 -11.53 -8.37 1.06
CA GLU A 41 -11.13 -9.54 0.27
C GLU A 41 -10.02 -9.14 -0.70
N MET A 42 -8.88 -9.80 -0.60
CA MET A 42 -7.79 -9.70 -1.58
C MET A 42 -8.09 -10.66 -2.73
N SER A 43 -8.07 -10.15 -3.94
CA SER A 43 -8.21 -10.94 -5.17
C SER A 43 -7.13 -10.55 -6.17
N VAL A 44 -6.82 -11.45 -7.09
CA VAL A 44 -5.85 -11.24 -8.17
C VAL A 44 -6.48 -11.59 -9.51
N GLN A 45 -6.04 -10.93 -10.58
CA GLN A 45 -6.23 -11.41 -11.96
C GLN A 45 -4.96 -12.14 -12.38
N VAL A 46 -5.10 -13.25 -13.08
CA VAL A 46 -3.97 -14.07 -13.56
C VAL A 46 -4.05 -14.17 -15.06
N MET A 47 -3.11 -13.54 -15.75
CA MET A 47 -2.93 -13.62 -17.20
C MET A 47 -1.71 -14.48 -17.51
N PRO A 48 -1.86 -15.60 -18.24
CA PRO A 48 -0.72 -16.35 -18.76
C PRO A 48 0.20 -15.48 -19.61
N TYR A 49 1.50 -15.74 -19.53
CA TYR A 49 2.50 -14.94 -20.26
C TYR A 49 2.29 -14.94 -21.77
N GLU A 50 1.89 -16.07 -22.36
CA GLU A 50 1.65 -16.16 -23.80
C GLU A 50 0.45 -15.31 -24.24
N ASP A 51 -0.58 -15.21 -23.41
CA ASP A 51 -1.76 -14.40 -23.71
C ASP A 51 -1.41 -12.90 -23.73
N ALA A 52 -0.55 -12.46 -22.80
CA ALA A 52 -0.12 -11.06 -22.69
C ALA A 52 0.49 -10.51 -23.99
N ARG A 53 1.08 -11.37 -24.84
CA ARG A 53 1.74 -10.97 -26.09
C ARG A 53 0.78 -10.51 -27.17
N THR A 54 -0.42 -11.08 -27.18
CA THR A 54 -1.44 -10.84 -28.21
C THR A 54 -2.70 -10.20 -27.67
N TYR A 55 -2.78 -10.00 -26.36
CA TYR A 55 -3.92 -9.37 -25.73
C TYR A 55 -4.13 -7.94 -26.23
N ARG A 56 -5.39 -7.59 -26.53
CA ARG A 56 -5.75 -6.34 -27.19
C ARG A 56 -5.46 -5.07 -26.37
N ILE A 57 -5.32 -5.22 -25.05
CA ILE A 57 -4.93 -4.14 -24.14
C ILE A 57 -3.51 -4.47 -23.69
N ASN A 58 -2.59 -3.52 -23.77
CA ASN A 58 -1.25 -3.72 -23.21
C ASN A 58 -1.37 -3.97 -21.69
N PRO A 59 -0.98 -5.17 -21.19
CA PRO A 59 -1.13 -5.50 -19.79
C PRO A 59 -0.26 -4.66 -18.85
N PHE A 60 0.71 -3.93 -19.40
CA PHE A 60 1.66 -3.07 -18.68
C PHE A 60 1.39 -1.57 -18.89
N ASP A 61 0.24 -1.20 -19.47
CA ASP A 61 -0.23 0.19 -19.51
C ASP A 61 -1.10 0.48 -18.27
N LEU A 62 -0.53 1.19 -17.29
CA LEU A 62 -1.21 1.58 -16.04
C LEU A 62 -2.51 2.39 -16.24
N THR A 63 -2.75 2.94 -17.43
CA THR A 63 -3.96 3.73 -17.72
C THR A 63 -5.14 2.85 -18.13
N LYS A 64 -4.96 1.51 -18.13
CA LYS A 64 -5.95 0.53 -18.56
C LYS A 64 -6.27 -0.45 -17.44
N VAL A 65 -7.47 -1.01 -17.52
CA VAL A 65 -7.93 -2.10 -16.65
C VAL A 65 -8.08 -3.34 -17.52
N TRP A 66 -7.72 -4.51 -16.98
CA TRP A 66 -8.05 -5.79 -17.60
C TRP A 66 -9.53 -6.08 -17.28
N PRO A 67 -10.43 -6.12 -18.27
CA PRO A 67 -11.83 -6.41 -18.03
C PRO A 67 -12.00 -7.67 -17.19
N HIS A 68 -12.74 -7.56 -16.09
CA HIS A 68 -12.97 -8.70 -15.19
C HIS A 68 -13.74 -9.85 -15.87
N GLY A 69 -14.41 -9.60 -17.00
CA GLY A 69 -15.02 -10.66 -17.82
C GLY A 69 -14.01 -11.53 -18.56
N ASP A 70 -12.87 -10.98 -18.95
CA ASP A 70 -11.81 -11.70 -19.67
C ASP A 70 -10.91 -12.46 -18.69
N TYR A 71 -10.53 -11.78 -17.61
CA TYR A 71 -9.71 -12.33 -16.54
C TYR A 71 -10.43 -12.12 -15.20
N PRO A 72 -11.27 -13.07 -14.77
CA PRO A 72 -12.00 -12.95 -13.52
C PRO A 72 -11.11 -12.82 -12.29
N LEU A 73 -11.63 -12.14 -11.27
CA LEU A 73 -10.97 -12.02 -9.98
C LEU A 73 -10.94 -13.37 -9.26
N ILE A 74 -9.74 -13.79 -8.86
CA ILE A 74 -9.50 -14.99 -8.05
C ILE A 74 -9.25 -14.53 -6.61
N LYS A 75 -10.10 -14.96 -5.67
CA LYS A 75 -9.92 -14.64 -4.24
C LYS A 75 -8.72 -15.38 -3.68
N VAL A 76 -7.86 -14.67 -2.95
CA VAL A 76 -6.61 -15.22 -2.39
C VAL A 76 -6.46 -14.98 -0.88
N GLY A 77 -7.32 -14.15 -0.27
CA GLY A 77 -7.30 -13.95 1.18
C GLY A 77 -8.14 -12.78 1.64
N ARG A 78 -8.04 -12.47 2.93
CA ARG A 78 -8.76 -11.36 3.56
C ARG A 78 -7.82 -10.58 4.48
N MET A 79 -7.85 -9.26 4.37
CA MET A 79 -7.18 -8.34 5.28
C MET A 79 -8.22 -7.71 6.21
N THR A 80 -7.87 -7.55 7.49
CA THR A 80 -8.73 -6.89 8.50
C THR A 80 -7.87 -5.93 9.30
N LEU A 81 -8.32 -4.69 9.46
CA LEU A 81 -7.68 -3.71 10.34
C LEU A 81 -8.40 -3.76 11.69
N ASN A 82 -7.68 -4.18 12.73
CA ASN A 82 -8.28 -4.45 14.04
C ASN A 82 -7.56 -3.77 15.21
N ARG A 83 -6.64 -2.85 14.92
CA ARG A 83 -5.88 -2.13 15.94
C ARG A 83 -5.42 -0.77 15.44
N ASN A 84 -5.70 0.27 16.23
CA ASN A 84 -5.23 1.63 15.99
C ASN A 84 -3.76 1.81 16.40
N PRO A 85 -3.05 2.80 15.84
CA PRO A 85 -1.72 3.17 16.32
C PRO A 85 -1.81 3.73 17.75
N GLU A 86 -0.80 3.42 18.56
CA GLU A 86 -0.59 4.01 19.89
C GLU A 86 0.07 5.40 19.79
N ASN A 87 0.95 5.57 18.80
CA ASN A 87 1.59 6.84 18.50
C ASN A 87 1.53 7.11 16.99
N PHE A 88 0.74 8.11 16.61
CA PHE A 88 0.50 8.45 15.21
C PHE A 88 1.80 8.82 14.48
N HIS A 89 2.69 9.59 15.09
CA HIS A 89 3.93 9.98 14.45
C HIS A 89 4.85 8.76 14.24
N ALA A 90 5.12 7.99 15.31
CA ALA A 90 6.06 6.88 15.26
C ALA A 90 5.59 5.70 14.39
N GLN A 91 4.28 5.54 14.17
CA GLN A 91 3.71 4.39 13.47
C GLN A 91 3.02 4.72 12.14
N ILE A 92 2.50 5.93 11.96
CA ILE A 92 1.84 6.33 10.71
C ILE A 92 2.75 7.26 9.92
N GLU A 93 3.20 8.37 10.51
CA GLU A 93 4.07 9.31 9.81
C GLU A 93 5.42 8.69 9.46
N GLN A 94 6.00 7.86 10.32
CA GLN A 94 7.30 7.22 10.09
C GLN A 94 7.23 5.94 9.24
N ALA A 95 6.03 5.45 8.91
CA ALA A 95 5.90 4.26 8.07
C ALA A 95 6.42 4.53 6.64
N ALA A 96 7.20 3.60 6.11
CA ALA A 96 7.86 3.71 4.82
C ALA A 96 7.49 2.53 3.91
N PHE A 97 6.71 2.80 2.87
CA PHE A 97 6.32 1.82 1.86
C PHE A 97 7.12 2.01 0.58
N SER A 98 7.34 0.94 -0.18
CA SER A 98 7.94 0.98 -1.51
C SER A 98 7.47 -0.23 -2.33
N PRO A 99 7.09 -0.07 -3.61
CA PRO A 99 6.82 -1.21 -4.48
C PRO A 99 8.08 -2.02 -4.81
N GLY A 100 9.27 -1.48 -4.55
CA GLY A 100 10.53 -2.21 -4.66
C GLY A 100 10.74 -3.25 -3.55
N ASN A 101 9.95 -3.19 -2.47
CA ASN A 101 10.01 -4.14 -1.35
C ASN A 101 9.25 -5.43 -1.71
N THR A 102 9.83 -6.22 -2.60
CA THR A 102 9.27 -7.51 -3.04
C THR A 102 9.75 -8.67 -2.16
N VAL A 103 9.08 -9.82 -2.27
CA VAL A 103 9.45 -11.09 -1.62
C VAL A 103 9.61 -12.17 -2.70
N PRO A 104 10.38 -13.24 -2.45
CA PRO A 104 10.53 -14.34 -3.41
C PRO A 104 9.18 -14.85 -3.92
N GLY A 105 9.06 -14.99 -5.23
CA GLY A 105 7.81 -15.34 -5.92
C GLY A 105 7.04 -14.15 -6.51
N ILE A 106 7.43 -12.91 -6.21
CA ILE A 106 6.84 -11.69 -6.77
C ILE A 106 7.93 -10.85 -7.43
N GLY A 107 7.67 -10.35 -8.64
CA GLY A 107 8.61 -9.50 -9.39
C GLY A 107 7.92 -8.30 -10.02
N LEU A 108 8.73 -7.37 -10.53
CA LEU A 108 8.24 -6.17 -11.21
C LEU A 108 7.98 -6.47 -12.69
N SER A 109 6.84 -5.99 -13.19
CA SER A 109 6.51 -6.01 -14.61
C SER A 109 7.28 -4.92 -15.38
N PRO A 110 7.35 -4.96 -16.72
CA PRO A 110 7.99 -3.91 -17.52
C PRO A 110 7.17 -2.61 -17.62
N ASP A 111 6.13 -2.41 -16.80
CA ASP A 111 5.42 -1.13 -16.69
C ASP A 111 6.41 -0.01 -16.31
N LYS A 112 6.54 0.99 -17.19
CA LYS A 112 7.51 2.08 -17.05
C LYS A 112 7.30 2.90 -15.77
N MET A 113 6.05 3.10 -15.35
CA MET A 113 5.76 3.81 -14.10
C MET A 113 6.10 2.96 -12.89
N LEU A 114 5.84 1.64 -12.93
CA LEU A 114 6.26 0.73 -11.86
C LEU A 114 7.78 0.73 -11.70
N GLN A 115 8.52 0.65 -12.81
CA GLN A 115 9.99 0.68 -12.79
C GLN A 115 10.52 1.99 -12.17
N GLY A 116 9.97 3.14 -12.55
CA GLY A 116 10.34 4.43 -11.94
C GLY A 116 10.00 4.50 -10.44
N ARG A 117 8.83 3.98 -10.05
CA ARG A 117 8.39 3.95 -8.64
C ARG A 117 9.25 3.02 -7.79
N ALA A 118 9.71 1.89 -8.30
CA ALA A 118 10.58 0.98 -7.56
C ALA A 118 11.87 1.66 -7.07
N PHE A 119 12.39 2.60 -7.85
CA PHE A 119 13.50 3.46 -7.45
C PHE A 119 13.05 4.59 -6.49
N ALA A 120 12.06 5.39 -6.92
CA ALA A 120 11.77 6.70 -6.33
C ALA A 120 11.37 6.66 -4.84
N TYR A 121 10.68 5.60 -4.40
CA TYR A 121 10.18 5.54 -3.02
C TYR A 121 11.34 5.49 -2.03
N ASN A 122 12.33 4.62 -2.24
CA ASN A 122 13.47 4.50 -1.33
C ASN A 122 14.31 5.78 -1.31
N ASP A 123 14.46 6.48 -2.43
CA ASP A 123 15.13 7.78 -2.49
C ASP A 123 14.40 8.83 -1.63
N ALA A 124 13.08 8.96 -1.81
CA ALA A 124 12.26 9.86 -1.00
C ALA A 124 12.33 9.56 0.50
N GLN A 125 12.35 8.28 0.92
CA GLN A 125 12.45 7.92 2.34
C GLN A 125 13.79 8.32 2.96
N ARG A 126 14.89 8.28 2.21
CA ARG A 126 16.21 8.73 2.70
C ARG A 126 16.23 10.23 2.98
N ASN A 127 15.54 11.01 2.16
CA ASN A 127 15.39 12.45 2.40
C ASN A 127 14.42 12.74 3.56
N ARG A 128 13.28 12.04 3.61
CA ARG A 128 12.20 12.31 4.56
C ARG A 128 12.47 11.83 5.99
N ILE A 129 13.10 10.67 6.14
CA ILE A 129 13.35 10.02 7.45
C ILE A 129 14.85 9.94 7.75
N GLY A 130 15.65 9.50 6.78
CA GLY A 130 17.09 9.30 6.93
C GLY A 130 17.56 7.95 6.39
N ALA A 131 18.86 7.73 6.28
CA ALA A 131 19.44 6.55 5.63
C ALA A 131 19.00 5.21 6.28
N ASN A 132 18.86 5.19 7.60
CA ASN A 132 18.53 4.00 8.39
C ASN A 132 17.02 3.87 8.71
N PHE A 133 16.13 4.46 7.92
CA PHE A 133 14.67 4.43 8.14
C PHE A 133 14.08 3.01 8.30
N HIS A 134 14.73 2.00 7.71
CA HIS A 134 14.35 0.59 7.77
C HIS A 134 14.56 -0.04 9.16
N GLN A 135 15.35 0.59 10.04
CA GLN A 135 15.58 0.14 11.41
C GLN A 135 14.49 0.60 12.38
N LEU A 136 13.68 1.61 12.01
CA LEU A 136 12.58 2.08 12.84
C LEU A 136 11.60 0.95 13.16
N PRO A 137 11.05 0.86 14.39
CA PRO A 137 10.19 -0.25 14.81
C PRO A 137 9.03 -0.57 13.87
N VAL A 138 8.44 0.45 13.23
CA VAL A 138 7.34 0.29 12.27
C VAL A 138 7.77 -0.27 10.91
N ASN A 139 9.01 -0.01 10.50
CA ASN A 139 9.55 -0.41 9.19
C ASN A 139 10.39 -1.69 9.27
N ARG A 140 10.82 -2.08 10.47
CA ARG A 140 11.70 -3.22 10.68
C ARG A 140 10.99 -4.53 10.30
N PRO A 141 11.62 -5.40 9.50
CA PRO A 141 11.06 -6.71 9.19
C PRO A 141 10.95 -7.56 10.47
N LYS A 142 9.98 -8.47 10.47
CA LYS A 142 9.77 -9.42 11.58
C LYS A 142 10.72 -10.62 11.57
N VAL A 143 11.45 -10.79 10.47
CA VAL A 143 12.42 -11.88 10.28
C VAL A 143 13.84 -11.38 10.53
N PRO A 144 14.79 -12.25 10.92
CA PRO A 144 16.19 -11.87 11.03
C PRO A 144 16.74 -11.32 9.72
N VAL A 145 17.54 -10.26 9.80
CA VAL A 145 18.23 -9.65 8.66
C VAL A 145 19.73 -9.66 8.95
N ASN A 146 20.48 -10.32 8.09
CA ASN A 146 21.95 -10.28 8.12
C ASN A 146 22.41 -9.47 6.90
N THR A 147 23.05 -8.34 7.15
CA THR A 147 23.47 -7.39 6.11
C THR A 147 24.87 -6.88 6.39
N TYR A 148 25.57 -6.46 5.32
CA TYR A 148 26.85 -5.76 5.41
C TYR A 148 26.67 -4.22 5.36
N MET A 149 25.44 -3.72 5.53
CA MET A 149 25.19 -2.28 5.70
C MET A 149 25.60 -1.86 7.11
N PHE A 150 26.49 -0.88 7.22
CA PHE A 150 26.95 -0.30 8.48
C PHE A 150 27.08 1.24 8.37
N GLY A 151 26.98 1.94 9.49
CA GLY A 151 27.10 3.39 9.58
C GLY A 151 25.82 4.16 9.22
N GLY A 152 26.01 5.45 8.92
CA GLY A 152 24.93 6.37 8.57
C GLY A 152 24.22 7.01 9.78
N PRO A 153 23.48 8.12 9.57
CA PRO A 153 22.77 8.78 10.66
C PRO A 153 21.75 7.86 11.34
N MET A 154 21.65 7.97 12.67
CA MET A 154 20.70 7.22 13.49
C MET A 154 20.77 5.71 13.27
N GLU A 155 21.98 5.14 13.22
CA GLU A 155 22.19 3.70 13.25
C GLU A 155 21.84 3.15 14.65
N TYR A 156 20.91 2.19 14.69
CA TYR A 156 20.49 1.46 15.88
C TYR A 156 21.37 0.21 16.01
N LEU A 157 22.05 0.08 17.16
CA LEU A 157 22.85 -1.10 17.54
C LEU A 157 22.00 -2.13 18.28
#